data_AF-A0A538B210-F1
#
_entry.id   AF-A0A538B210-F1
#
_cell.length_a   1.000
_cell.length_b   1.000
_cell.length_c   1.000
_cell.angle_alpha   90.00
_cell.angle_beta   90.00
_cell.angle_gamma   90.00
#
_symmetry.space_group_name_H-M   'P 1'
#
loop_
_entity.id
_entity.type
_entity.pdbx_description
1 polymer ?
#
loop_
_entity_poly.entity_id
_entity_poly.type
_entity_poly.pdbx_seq_one_letter_code
_entity_poly.pdbx_strand_id
1 'polypeptide(L)'
;MGERSREEVARRAGVDPGYVDRLVELGILGPGQDDAFSQGDVLRARWVHSLQAAGVPLEGMAAAVRDGTLSFSYLDASAFDRFAEISSTTFRELSENTGIPMDLLKVVREAVGFA
;
A
#
# COMPACT_ATOMS: atom_id res chain seq x y z
N MET A 1 -7.61 -12.54 9.40
CA MET A 1 -6.60 -11.65 8.79
C MET A 1 -5.69 -12.57 7.99
N GLY A 2 -5.76 -12.53 6.66
CA GLY A 2 -5.06 -13.51 5.82
C GLY A 2 -3.56 -13.18 5.73
N GLU A 3 -2.75 -14.18 6.04
CA GLU A 3 -1.31 -14.22 5.74
C GLU A 3 -1.10 -14.02 4.24
N ARG A 4 -0.07 -13.27 3.84
CA ARG A 4 0.23 -12.95 2.43
C ARG A 4 1.67 -13.28 2.09
N SER A 5 1.90 -13.72 0.85
CA SER A 5 3.24 -13.87 0.29
C SER A 5 3.82 -12.51 -0.13
N ARG A 6 5.14 -12.46 -0.37
CA ARG A 6 5.82 -11.27 -0.91
C ARG A 6 5.25 -10.81 -2.24
N GLU A 7 4.92 -11.76 -3.13
CA GLU A 7 4.28 -11.48 -4.42
C GLU A 7 2.92 -10.81 -4.26
N GLU A 8 2.13 -11.28 -3.30
CA GLU A 8 0.82 -10.70 -3.01
C GLU A 8 0.93 -9.29 -2.41
N VAL A 9 1.94 -9.05 -1.56
CA VAL A 9 2.26 -7.70 -1.08
C VAL A 9 2.64 -6.79 -2.23
N ALA A 10 3.55 -7.22 -3.11
CA ALA A 10 4.01 -6.42 -4.25
C ALA A 10 2.84 -6.03 -5.16
N ARG A 11 2.03 -7.02 -5.55
CA ARG A 11 0.83 -6.85 -6.38
C ARG A 11 -0.15 -5.86 -5.78
N ARG A 12 -0.51 -6.03 -4.49
CA ARG A 12 -1.50 -5.16 -3.83
C ARG A 12 -0.93 -3.80 -3.50
N ALA A 13 0.36 -3.67 -3.20
CA ALA A 13 1.00 -2.39 -2.95
C ALA A 13 1.21 -1.59 -4.24
N GLY A 14 1.28 -2.26 -5.40
CA GLY A 14 1.56 -1.66 -6.70
C GLY A 14 3.05 -1.40 -6.91
N VAL A 15 3.91 -2.29 -6.42
CA VAL A 15 5.38 -2.18 -6.47
C VAL A 15 5.99 -3.45 -7.08
N ASP A 16 7.26 -3.36 -7.47
CA ASP A 16 8.02 -4.52 -7.95
C ASP A 16 8.29 -5.53 -6.81
N PRO A 17 8.27 -6.86 -7.05
CA PRO A 17 8.58 -7.86 -6.02
C PRO A 17 9.95 -7.66 -5.34
N GLY A 18 10.99 -7.30 -6.09
CA GLY A 18 12.32 -7.03 -5.53
C GLY A 18 12.36 -5.77 -4.66
N TYR A 19 11.38 -4.87 -4.82
CA TYR A 19 11.20 -3.75 -3.89
C TYR A 19 10.75 -4.23 -2.51
N VAL A 20 9.85 -5.22 -2.44
CA VAL A 20 9.40 -5.82 -1.16
C VAL A 20 10.57 -6.49 -0.46
N ASP A 21 11.40 -7.24 -1.19
CA ASP A 21 12.62 -7.85 -0.64
C ASP A 21 13.56 -6.80 -0.04
N ARG A 22 13.80 -5.70 -0.76
CA ARG A 22 14.62 -4.59 -0.26
C ARG A 22 14.05 -3.96 1.00
N LEU A 23 12.73 -3.82 1.12
CA LEU A 23 12.11 -3.27 2.33
C LEU A 23 12.26 -4.20 3.54
N VAL A 24 12.25 -5.52 3.31
CA VAL A 24 12.53 -6.52 4.35
C VAL A 24 13.99 -6.44 4.78
N GLU A 25 14.93 -6.41 3.84
CA GLU A 25 16.37 -6.27 4.11
C GLU A 25 16.70 -5.00 4.93
N LEU A 26 16.01 -3.90 4.63
CA LEU A 26 16.18 -2.62 5.32
C LEU A 26 15.51 -2.57 6.70
N GLY A 27 14.70 -3.58 7.05
CA GLY A 27 13.94 -3.65 8.30
C GLY A 27 12.71 -2.73 8.33
N ILE A 28 12.25 -2.25 7.18
CA ILE A 28 11.03 -1.44 7.06
C ILE A 28 9.80 -2.35 7.09
N LEU A 29 9.88 -3.52 6.45
CA LEU A 29 8.90 -4.58 6.59
C LEU A 29 9.48 -5.69 7.47
N GLY A 30 8.72 -6.10 8.47
CA GLY A 30 9.03 -7.27 9.29
C GLY A 30 7.94 -8.31 9.09
N PRO A 31 8.15 -9.34 8.27
CA PRO A 31 7.16 -10.41 8.18
C PRO A 31 6.93 -11.03 9.57
N GLY A 32 5.69 -11.42 9.83
CA GLY A 32 5.30 -12.05 11.09
C GLY A 32 5.82 -13.49 11.21
N GLN A 33 5.17 -14.28 12.06
CA GLN A 33 5.43 -15.72 12.12
C GLN A 33 5.23 -16.35 10.72
N ASP A 34 6.06 -17.34 10.39
CA ASP A 34 6.01 -18.08 9.13
C ASP A 34 6.20 -17.25 7.83
N ASP A 35 6.93 -16.13 7.92
CA ASP A 35 7.19 -15.21 6.79
C ASP A 35 5.90 -14.56 6.23
N ALA A 36 4.85 -14.49 7.06
CA ALA A 36 3.55 -13.98 6.68
C ALA A 36 3.46 -12.44 6.76
N PHE A 37 2.99 -11.82 5.69
CA PHE A 37 2.76 -10.37 5.64
C PHE A 37 1.32 -9.99 6.02
N SER A 38 1.20 -8.92 6.80
CA SER A 38 -0.05 -8.31 7.23
C SER A 38 -0.67 -7.40 6.17
N GLN A 39 -1.87 -6.86 6.45
CA GLN A 39 -2.44 -5.79 5.61
C GLN A 39 -1.61 -4.51 5.73
N GLY A 40 -1.12 -4.19 6.94
CA GLY A 40 -0.29 -3.01 7.16
C GLY A 40 1.00 -3.05 6.34
N ASP A 41 1.55 -4.23 6.06
CA ASP A 41 2.76 -4.37 5.24
C ASP A 41 2.54 -3.97 3.78
N VAL A 42 1.34 -4.25 3.23
CA VAL A 42 0.93 -3.73 1.92
C VAL A 42 0.93 -2.20 1.91
N LEU A 43 0.43 -1.60 2.99
CA LEU A 43 0.32 -0.14 3.11
C LEU A 43 1.69 0.52 3.30
N ARG A 44 2.53 -0.06 4.15
CA ARG A 44 3.93 0.33 4.35
C ARG A 44 4.68 0.33 3.03
N ALA A 45 4.61 -0.77 2.28
CA ALA A 45 5.27 -0.88 1.00
C ALA A 45 4.83 0.23 0.03
N ARG A 46 3.52 0.48 -0.08
CA ARG A 46 3.01 1.54 -0.96
C ARG A 46 3.41 2.94 -0.50
N TRP A 47 3.32 3.22 0.80
CA TRP A 47 3.61 4.54 1.35
C TRP A 47 5.09 4.88 1.23
N VAL A 48 5.96 3.94 1.59
CA VAL A 48 7.41 4.10 1.47
C VAL A 48 7.81 4.30 0.01
N HIS A 49 7.22 3.53 -0.91
CA HIS A 49 7.42 3.74 -2.35
C HIS A 49 6.98 5.14 -2.81
N SER A 50 5.83 5.62 -2.33
CA SER A 50 5.30 6.94 -2.70
C SER A 50 6.17 8.08 -2.15
N LEU A 51 6.63 7.96 -0.90
CA LEU A 51 7.57 8.92 -0.29
C LEU A 51 8.91 8.93 -1.03
N GLN A 52 9.41 7.75 -1.41
CA GLN A 52 10.63 7.65 -2.19
C GLN A 52 10.47 8.30 -3.57
N ALA A 53 9.35 8.06 -4.27
CA ALA A 53 9.04 8.72 -5.53
C ALA A 53 8.91 10.25 -5.38
N ALA A 54 8.49 10.73 -4.21
CA ALA A 54 8.46 12.15 -3.85
C ALA A 54 9.82 12.73 -3.42
N GLY A 55 10.89 11.92 -3.43
CA GLY A 55 12.27 12.35 -3.16
C GLY A 55 12.78 12.09 -1.74
N VAL A 56 12.02 11.37 -0.90
CA VAL A 56 12.50 10.97 0.43
C VAL A 56 13.49 9.80 0.31
N PRO A 57 14.74 9.92 0.80
CA PRO A 57 15.72 8.84 0.68
C PRO A 57 15.29 7.57 1.43
N LEU A 58 15.29 6.43 0.74
CA LEU A 58 14.85 5.15 1.31
C LEU A 58 15.73 4.70 2.49
N GLU A 59 17.05 4.85 2.36
CA GLU A 59 18.01 4.50 3.40
C GLU A 59 17.84 5.37 4.65
N GLY A 60 17.44 6.64 4.46
CA GLY A 60 17.13 7.56 5.55
C GLY A 60 15.86 7.16 6.30
N MET A 61 14.80 6.79 5.57
CA MET A 61 13.59 6.23 6.19
C MET A 61 13.89 4.94 6.94
N ALA A 62 14.70 4.05 6.37
CA ALA A 62 15.12 2.81 7.03
C ALA A 62 15.91 3.07 8.32
N ALA A 63 16.82 4.04 8.31
CA ALA A 63 17.56 4.45 9.50
C ALA A 63 16.62 4.96 10.61
N ALA A 64 15.69 5.84 10.25
CA ALA A 64 14.69 6.39 11.18
C ALA A 64 13.74 5.31 11.74
N VAL A 65 13.42 4.27 10.96
CA VAL A 65 12.66 3.12 11.46
C VAL A 65 13.48 2.33 12.48
N ARG A 66 14.76 2.05 12.18
CA ARG A 66 15.63 1.28 13.08
C ARG A 66 15.95 1.99 14.38
N ASP A 67 16.12 3.31 14.35
CA ASP A 67 16.39 4.12 15.55
C ASP A 67 15.11 4.49 16.33
N GLY A 68 13.93 4.17 15.78
CA GLY A 68 12.63 4.37 16.42
C GLY A 68 12.07 5.79 16.30
N THR A 69 12.71 6.69 15.54
CA THR A 69 12.20 8.06 15.30
C THR A 69 11.06 8.09 14.28
N LEU A 70 10.92 7.05 13.46
CA LEU A 70 9.82 6.83 12.53
C LEU A 70 9.16 5.48 12.80
N SER A 71 7.83 5.45 12.88
CA SER A 71 7.07 4.20 12.96
C SER A 71 5.92 4.18 11.96
N PHE A 72 5.79 3.04 11.30
CA PHE A 72 4.64 2.72 10.45
C PHE A 72 3.67 1.71 11.10
N SER A 73 3.79 1.43 12.40
CA SER A 73 2.92 0.45 13.09
C SER A 73 1.45 0.86 13.08
N TYR A 74 1.15 2.16 13.03
CA TYR A 74 -0.23 2.67 12.97
C TYR A 74 -1.00 2.20 11.72
N LEU A 75 -0.31 1.78 10.65
CA LEU A 75 -0.92 1.23 9.43
C LEU A 75 -1.55 -0.15 9.65
N ASP A 76 -1.34 -0.80 10.79
CA ASP A 76 -2.06 -2.02 11.19
C ASP A 76 -3.43 -1.71 11.83
N ALA A 77 -3.76 -0.44 12.08
CA ALA A 77 -5.04 -0.09 12.68
C ALA A 77 -6.19 -0.40 11.72
N SER A 78 -7.28 -0.97 12.24
CA SER A 78 -8.45 -1.39 11.44
C SER A 78 -9.13 -0.27 10.66
N ALA A 79 -8.91 0.99 11.04
CA ALA A 79 -9.33 2.16 10.27
C ALA A 79 -8.76 2.15 8.83
N PHE A 80 -7.61 1.54 8.60
CA PHE A 80 -6.97 1.42 7.30
C PHE A 80 -7.45 0.22 6.46
N ASP A 81 -8.22 -0.71 7.03
CA ASP A 81 -8.74 -1.87 6.28
C ASP A 81 -9.73 -1.45 5.18
N ARG A 82 -10.42 -0.31 5.35
CA ARG A 82 -11.52 0.10 4.45
C ARG A 82 -11.09 0.88 3.22
N PHE A 83 -9.99 1.63 3.29
CA PHE A 83 -9.67 2.67 2.30
C PHE A 83 -8.33 2.49 1.60
N ALA A 84 -7.53 1.51 2.00
CA ALA A 84 -6.11 1.53 1.70
C ALA A 84 -5.69 0.53 0.61
N GLU A 85 -6.62 -0.21 0.00
CA GLU A 85 -6.29 -1.19 -1.06
C GLU A 85 -6.43 -0.60 -2.47
N ILE A 86 -5.54 -1.00 -3.39
CA ILE A 86 -5.75 -0.76 -4.83
C ILE A 86 -6.83 -1.75 -5.26
N SER A 87 -7.97 -1.24 -5.70
CA SER A 87 -9.01 -2.09 -6.27
C SER A 87 -8.50 -2.77 -7.54
N SER A 88 -8.76 -4.06 -7.68
CA SER A 88 -8.57 -4.77 -8.96
C SER A 88 -9.66 -4.41 -9.98
N THR A 89 -10.73 -3.74 -9.56
CA THR A 89 -11.80 -3.28 -10.44
C THR A 89 -11.44 -1.91 -11.01
N THR A 90 -11.36 -1.85 -12.33
CA THR A 90 -11.20 -0.60 -13.08
C THR A 90 -12.50 0.21 -13.06
N PHE A 91 -12.39 1.52 -13.31
CA PHE A 91 -13.58 2.37 -13.50
C PHE A 91 -14.52 1.86 -14.60
N ARG A 92 -13.98 1.22 -15.64
CA ARG A 92 -14.76 0.68 -16.76
C ARG A 92 -15.63 -0.49 -16.29
N GLU A 93 -15.00 -1.46 -15.65
CA GLU A 93 -15.71 -2.62 -15.09
C GLU A 93 -16.74 -2.18 -14.04
N LEU A 94 -16.41 -1.19 -13.21
CA LEU A 94 -17.36 -0.63 -12.25
C LEU A 94 -18.59 -0.03 -12.94
N SER A 95 -18.38 0.73 -14.02
CA SER A 95 -19.46 1.32 -14.82
C SER A 95 -20.34 0.25 -15.46
N GLU A 96 -19.73 -0.77 -16.08
CA GLU A 96 -20.44 -1.88 -16.72
C GLU A 96 -21.24 -2.71 -15.70
N ASN A 97 -20.66 -2.99 -14.53
CA ASN A 97 -21.32 -3.81 -13.50
C ASN A 97 -22.44 -3.09 -12.75
N THR A 98 -22.39 -1.76 -12.64
CA THR A 98 -23.37 -0.98 -11.88
C THR A 98 -24.38 -0.23 -12.75
N GLY A 99 -24.09 -0.08 -14.05
CA GLY A 99 -24.84 0.79 -14.96
C GLY A 99 -24.61 2.28 -14.71
N ILE A 100 -23.71 2.67 -13.80
CA ILE A 100 -23.38 4.07 -13.53
C ILE A 100 -22.49 4.60 -14.66
N PRO A 101 -22.83 5.71 -15.32
CA PRO A 101 -22.01 6.26 -16.40
C PRO A 101 -20.58 6.60 -15.95
N MET A 102 -19.60 6.32 -16.81
CA MET A 102 -18.19 6.62 -16.56
C MET A 102 -17.94 8.07 -16.14
N ASP A 103 -18.59 9.01 -16.82
CA ASP A 103 -18.42 10.44 -16.51
C ASP A 103 -18.92 10.79 -15.11
N LEU A 104 -19.99 10.13 -14.63
CA LEU A 104 -20.47 10.32 -13.27
C LEU A 104 -19.49 9.74 -12.24
N LEU A 105 -18.90 8.57 -12.52
CA LEU A 105 -17.86 7.99 -11.64
C LEU A 105 -16.64 8.92 -11.52
N LYS A 106 -16.23 9.57 -12.63
CA LYS A 106 -15.13 10.54 -12.63
C LYS A 106 -15.47 11.78 -11.80
N VAL A 107 -16.67 12.36 -11.99
CA VAL A 107 -17.13 13.52 -11.20
C VAL A 107 -17.18 13.20 -9.71
N VAL A 108 -17.68 12.02 -9.33
CA VAL A 108 -17.69 11.59 -7.92
C VAL A 108 -16.27 11.52 -7.36
N ARG A 109 -15.32 10.92 -8.10
CA ARG A 109 -13.90 10.83 -7.70
C ARG A 109 -13.29 12.22 -7.49
N GLU A 110 -13.53 13.14 -8.42
CA GLU A 110 -13.07 14.54 -8.34
C GLU A 110 -13.66 15.26 -7.13
N ALA A 111 -14.97 15.11 -6.89
CA ALA A 111 -15.68 15.77 -5.78
C ALA A 111 -15.19 15.33 -4.39
N VAL A 112 -14.68 14.10 -4.26
CA VAL A 112 -14.07 13.61 -3.01
C VAL A 112 -12.56 13.88 -2.90
N GLY A 113 -12.02 14.73 -3.79
CA GLY A 113 -10.66 15.27 -3.67
C GLY A 113 -9.59 14.53 -4.48
N PHE A 114 -9.97 13.62 -5.39
CA PHE A 114 -9.03 12.93 -6.26
C PHE A 114 -9.22 13.41 -7.71
N ALA A 115 -8.39 14.35 -8.16
CA ALA A 115 -8.33 14.81 -9.55
C ALA A 115 -7.60 13.78 -10.44
#